data_AF-A0A448X8N8-F1
#
_entry.id   AF-A0A448X8N8-F1
#
_cell.length_a   1.000
_cell.length_b   1.000
_cell.length_c   1.000
_cell.angle_alpha   90.00
_cell.angle_beta   90.00
_cell.angle_gamma   90.00
#
_symmetry.space_group_name_H-M   'P 1'
#
loop_
_entity.id
_entity.type
_entity.pdbx_description
1 polymer ?
#
loop_
_entity_poly.entity_id
_entity_poly.type
_entity_poly.pdbx_seq_one_letter_code
_entity_poly.pdbx_strand_id
1 'polypeptide(L)' 'MSAEVFQINESEWSLLPDMNHSHHGHVALTLAGCIYAIGGFESELVEYFDPDKSTWTSVSAMAHK' A
#
# COMPACT_ATOMS: atom_id res chain seq x y z
N MET A 1 -8.19 -4.47 4.55
CA MET A 1 -8.32 -3.05 4.16
C MET A 1 -8.10 -2.99 2.68
N SER A 2 -9.00 -2.33 1.96
CA SER A 2 -9.03 -2.39 0.51
C SER A 2 -8.10 -1.37 -0.12
N ALA A 3 -7.40 -1.80 -1.15
CA ALA A 3 -6.87 -0.92 -2.18
C ALA A 3 -7.51 -1.29 -3.51
N GLU A 4 -7.62 -0.34 -4.42
CA GLU A 4 -8.20 -0.54 -5.74
C GLU A 4 -7.23 -0.02 -6.79
N VAL A 5 -7.19 -0.69 -7.94
CA VAL A 5 -6.39 -0.28 -9.10
C VAL A 5 -7.30 0.03 -10.27
N PHE A 6 -7.05 1.16 -10.91
CA PHE A 6 -7.77 1.60 -12.10
C PHE A 6 -7.02 1.18 -13.36
N GLN A 7 -7.65 0.33 -14.17
CA GLN A 7 -7.12 -0.11 -15.46
C GLN A 7 -7.55 0.89 -16.53
N ILE A 8 -6.61 1.71 -17.03
CA ILE A 8 -6.90 2.79 -18.00
C ILE A 8 -7.53 2.24 -19.29
N ASN A 9 -7.04 1.09 -19.77
CA ASN A 9 -7.49 0.50 -21.04
C ASN A 9 -8.95 0.04 -20.98
N GLU A 10 -9.38 -0.44 -19.82
CA GLU A 10 -10.72 -0.98 -19.58
C GLU A 10 -11.65 0.09 -18.98
N SER A 11 -11.08 1.19 -18.47
CA SER A 11 -11.78 2.23 -17.72
C SER A 11 -12.55 1.69 -16.51
N GLU A 12 -11.98 0.67 -15.86
CA GLU A 12 -12.60 -0.04 -14.75
C GLU A 12 -11.70 -0.06 -13.51
N TRP A 13 -12.34 -0.08 -12.35
CA TRP A 13 -11.69 -0.30 -11.06
C TRP A 13 -11.72 -1.78 -10.71
N SER A 14 -10.62 -2.29 -10.17
CA SER A 14 -10.52 -3.65 -9.68
C SER A 14 -9.93 -3.66 -8.27
N LEU A 15 -10.40 -4.58 -7.44
CA LEU A 15 -9.90 -4.76 -6.09
C LEU A 15 -8.49 -5.35 -6.13
N LEU A 16 -7.58 -4.74 -5.38
CA LEU A 16 -6.30 -5.35 -5.03
C LEU A 16 -6.48 -6.29 -3.84
N PRO A 17 -5.51 -7.19 -3.61
CA PRO A 17 -5.43 -7.95 -2.37
C PRO A 17 -5.54 -7.03 -1.15
N ASP A 18 -6.20 -7.54 -0.11
CA ASP A 18 -6.31 -6.84 1.16
C ASP A 18 -4.92 -6.50 1.71
N MET A 19 -4.76 -5.25 2.15
CA MET A 19 -3.62 -4.80 2.93
C MET A 19 -3.59 -5.52 4.29
N ASN A 20 -2.41 -5.56 4.91
CA ASN A 20 -2.22 -6.23 6.20
C ASN A 20 -2.72 -5.37 7.37
N HIS A 21 -2.57 -4.04 7.29
CA HIS A 21 -2.92 -3.12 8.40
C HIS A 21 -3.77 -1.93 7.97
N SER A 22 -4.57 -1.38 8.90
CA SER A 22 -5.40 -0.23 8.58
C SER A 22 -4.58 1.03 8.63
N HIS A 23 -4.58 1.75 7.52
CA HIS A 23 -3.81 2.95 7.32
C HIS A 23 -4.77 4.12 7.12
N HIS A 24 -5.16 4.80 8.20
CA HIS A 24 -5.93 6.04 8.11
C HIS A 24 -4.98 7.24 8.06
N GLY A 25 -5.12 8.13 7.08
CA GLY A 25 -4.23 9.31 6.96
C GLY A 25 -2.77 8.96 6.64
N HIS A 26 -2.53 7.84 5.96
CA HIS A 26 -1.20 7.42 5.53
C HIS A 26 -0.71 8.20 4.30
N VAL A 27 0.59 8.10 4.03
CA VAL A 27 1.19 8.56 2.77
C VAL A 27 1.35 7.36 1.84
N ALA A 28 0.98 7.53 0.57
CA ALA A 28 1.22 6.54 -0.48
C ALA A 28 2.23 7.07 -1.52
N LEU A 29 3.24 6.28 -1.88
CA LEU A 29 4.23 6.65 -2.90
C LEU A 29 4.73 5.45 -3.71
N THR A 30 5.29 5.70 -4.89
CA THR A 30 5.92 4.67 -5.72
C THR A 30 7.44 4.68 -5.56
N LEU A 31 8.03 3.50 -5.36
CA LEU A 31 9.49 3.33 -5.27
C LEU A 31 9.88 1.96 -5.80
N ALA A 32 10.87 1.90 -6.69
CA ALA A 32 11.38 0.65 -7.27
C ALA A 32 10.30 -0.28 -7.85
N GLY A 33 9.27 0.29 -8.49
CA GLY A 33 8.16 -0.48 -9.10
C GLY A 33 7.08 -0.95 -8.11
N CYS A 34 7.24 -0.67 -6.82
CA CYS A 34 6.26 -1.02 -5.79
C CYS A 34 5.51 0.22 -5.28
N ILE A 35 4.32 0.02 -4.72
CA ILE A 35 3.52 1.07 -4.06
C ILE A 35 3.70 0.93 -2.55
N TYR A 36 4.15 1.96 -1.86
CA TYR A 36 4.35 1.96 -0.42
C TYR A 36 3.24 2.73 0.27
N ALA A 37 2.63 2.13 1.30
CA ALA A 37 1.76 2.77 2.27
C ALA A 37 2.55 2.98 3.57
N ILE A 38 2.76 4.24 3.95
CA ILE A 38 3.67 4.65 5.03
C ILE A 38 2.87 5.38 6.11
N GLY A 39 2.92 4.81 7.32
CA GLY A 39 2.39 5.42 8.54
C GLY A 39 0.88 5.61 8.55
N GLY A 40 0.41 6.58 9.33
CA GLY A 40 -1.00 6.92 9.48
C GLY A 40 -1.32 7.28 10.92
N PHE A 41 -2.60 7.52 11.21
CA PHE A 41 -3.07 7.75 12.57
C PHE A 41 -2.74 6.52 13.44
N GLU A 42 -1.87 6.71 14.43
CA GLU A 42 -1.40 5.68 15.37
C GLU A 42 -0.66 4.48 14.73
N SER A 43 -0.27 4.58 13.45
CA SER A 43 0.50 3.53 12.77
C SER A 43 1.87 4.06 12.37
N GLU A 44 2.92 3.42 12.88
CA GLU A 44 4.28 3.59 12.38
C GLU A 44 4.61 2.57 11.28
N LEU A 45 3.67 1.72 10.91
CA LEU A 45 3.90 0.61 10.01
C LEU A 45 4.13 1.11 8.58
N VAL A 46 4.99 0.40 7.87
CA VAL A 46 5.19 0.56 6.44
C VAL A 46 4.92 -0.78 5.78
N GLU A 47 4.02 -0.80 4.81
CA GLU A 47 3.85 -1.92 3.91
C GLU A 47 3.94 -1.48 2.46
N TYR A 48 4.30 -2.39 1.57
CA TYR A 48 4.30 -2.12 0.14
C TYR A 48 3.57 -3.21 -0.63
N PHE A 49 2.95 -2.80 -1.73
CA PHE A 49 2.38 -3.67 -2.74
C PHE A 49 3.40 -3.89 -3.85
N ASP A 50 3.69 -5.16 -4.12
CA ASP A 50 4.45 -5.63 -5.27
C ASP A 50 3.45 -6.06 -6.38
N PRO A 51 3.32 -5.29 -7.48
CA PRO A 51 2.38 -5.61 -8.55
C PRO A 51 2.69 -6.93 -9.27
N ASP A 52 3.97 -7.31 -9.35
CA ASP A 52 4.39 -8.55 -10.03
C ASP A 52 3.97 -9.78 -9.23
N LYS A 53 3.99 -9.66 -7.90
CA LYS A 53 3.56 -10.72 -6.98
C LYS A 53 2.09 -10.61 -6.60
N SER A 54 1.45 -9.46 -6.82
CA SER A 54 0.13 -9.11 -6.31
C SER A 54 0.03 -9.40 -4.80
N THR A 55 0.94 -8.83 -4.02
CA THR A 55 0.98 -9.04 -2.56
C THR A 55 1.40 -7.79 -1.81
N TRP A 56 0.84 -7.61 -0.62
CA TRP A 56 1.27 -6.62 0.36
C TRP A 56 2.28 -7.23 1.33
N THR A 57 3.40 -6.56 1.52
CA THR A 57 4.48 -6.99 2.42
C THR A 57 4.82 -5.90 3.43
N SER A 58 4.85 -6.25 4.72
CA SER A 58 5.30 -5.35 5.79
C SER A 58 6.82 -5.21 5.79
N VAL A 59 7.35 -3.99 5.90
CA VAL A 59 8.78 -3.69 5.77
C VAL A 59 9.45 -3.50 7.13
N SER A 60 8.93 -2.57 7.94
CA SER A 60 9.33 -2.28 9.33
C SER A 60 8.51 -1.08 9.82
N ALA A 61 8.41 -0.89 11.14
CA ALA A 61 7.96 0.39 11.69
C ALA A 61 8.99 1.49 11.41
N MET A 62 8.53 2.73 11.19
CA MET A 62 9.39 3.91 11.11
C MET A 62 10.09 4.11 12.46
N ALA A 63 11.41 4.24 12.45
CA ALA A 63 12.13 4.67 13.64
C ALA A 63 11.96 6.18 13.82
N HIS A 64 11.13 6.62 14.78
CA HIS A 64 11.20 7.98 15.28
C HIS A 64 12.54 8.16 16.02
N LYS A 65 13.27 9.23 15.70
CA LYS A 65 14.49 9.64 16.41
C LYS A 65 14.23 10.91 17.20
#